data_AF-A0A370TN43-F1
#
_entry.id   AF-A0A370TN43-F1
#
_cell.length_a   1.000
_cell.length_b   1.000
_cell.length_c   1.000
_cell.angle_alpha   90.00
_cell.angle_beta   90.00
_cell.angle_gamma   90.00
#
_symmetry.space_group_name_H-M   'P 1'
#
loop_
_entity.id
_entity.type
_entity.pdbx_description
1 polymer ?
#
loop_
_entity_poly.entity_id
_entity_poly.type
_entity_poly.pdbx_seq_one_letter_code
_entity_poly.pdbx_strand_id
1 'polypeptide(L)'
;MLDPHGMYKYALKMSSQGRPVKLRVGPVGIYILFGPKSIKMIFKNSKVLSKEDSSLMIFRGSGMTQEDMQIFEIDKSGPGRHQFVEVSEERRVWKRTHDLRGTHLANGHLVNALTCKFIGEFISELGKLPIGQAKTSSLYDFFKKARFVASEKSLVGTEIFRLNLDLVETYLDYDDSFLLMAIGLPEILYWKGHAARDRMLNAAKKWIKSASQNFDGKNVDAG
;
A
#
# COMPACT_ATOMS: atom_id res chain seq x y z
N MET A 1 -16.83 11.51 4.82
CA MET A 1 -15.45 11.36 4.31
C MET A 1 -14.54 12.11 5.27
N LEU A 2 -13.46 11.49 5.74
CA LEU A 2 -12.46 12.18 6.58
C LEU A 2 -11.90 13.37 5.78
N ASP A 3 -11.82 14.56 6.39
CA ASP A 3 -11.17 15.74 5.82
C ASP A 3 -9.82 15.95 6.54
N PRO A 4 -8.70 15.40 6.03
CA PRO A 4 -7.39 15.53 6.69
C PRO A 4 -6.98 17.00 6.85
N HIS A 5 -7.37 17.87 5.92
CA HIS A 5 -7.04 19.29 5.99
C HIS A 5 -7.84 19.98 7.10
N GLY A 6 -9.12 19.70 7.21
CA GLY A 6 -9.97 20.14 8.31
C GLY A 6 -9.47 19.64 9.66
N MET A 7 -9.10 18.36 9.75
CA MET A 7 -8.52 17.77 10.96
C MET A 7 -7.21 18.44 11.36
N TYR A 8 -6.32 18.70 10.40
CA TYR A 8 -5.08 19.43 10.66
C TYR A 8 -5.34 20.86 11.14
N LYS A 9 -6.26 21.59 10.48
CA LYS A 9 -6.65 22.95 10.89
C LYS A 9 -7.25 22.95 12.30
N TYR A 10 -8.07 21.97 12.64
CA TYR A 10 -8.62 21.79 13.98
C TYR A 10 -7.52 21.55 15.00
N ALA A 11 -6.61 20.62 14.73
CA ALA A 11 -5.48 20.33 15.61
C ALA A 11 -4.56 21.55 15.79
N LEU A 12 -4.33 22.31 14.72
CA LEU A 12 -3.53 23.54 14.78
C LEU A 12 -4.16 24.57 15.72
N LYS A 13 -5.48 24.73 15.70
CA LYS A 13 -6.20 25.60 16.65
C LYS A 13 -6.06 25.16 18.10
N MET A 14 -5.96 23.86 18.36
CA MET A 14 -5.77 23.30 19.71
C MET A 14 -4.31 23.32 20.17
N SER A 15 -3.37 23.56 19.26
CA SER A 15 -1.93 23.52 19.55
C SER A 15 -1.46 24.83 20.16
N SER A 16 -1.41 24.90 21.49
CA SER A 16 -0.77 26.04 22.16
C SER A 16 0.74 26.03 21.86
N GLN A 17 1.25 27.06 21.18
CA GLN A 17 2.69 27.22 20.87
C GLN A 17 3.33 26.05 20.09
N GLY A 18 2.57 25.36 19.23
CA GLY A 18 3.11 24.27 18.40
C GLY A 18 3.31 22.95 19.13
N ARG A 19 2.71 22.77 20.32
CA ARG A 19 2.73 21.50 21.05
C ARG A 19 1.98 20.40 20.28
N PRO A 20 2.42 19.13 20.37
CA PRO A 20 1.70 18.00 19.80
C PRO A 20 0.24 17.95 20.28
N VAL A 21 -0.69 17.66 19.36
CA VAL A 21 -2.11 17.47 19.68
C VAL A 21 -2.49 16.03 19.38
N LYS A 22 -3.14 15.37 20.35
CA LYS A 22 -3.69 14.02 20.16
C LYS A 22 -5.09 14.12 19.58
N LEU A 23 -5.34 13.45 18.46
CA LEU A 23 -6.68 13.26 17.90
C LEU A 23 -7.05 11.77 17.91
N ARG A 24 -8.35 11.48 17.85
CA ARG A 24 -8.85 10.13 17.53
C ARG A 24 -9.41 10.11 16.11
N VAL A 25 -8.97 9.13 15.32
CA VAL A 25 -9.47 8.82 13.97
C VAL A 25 -10.07 7.42 14.06
N GLY A 26 -11.37 7.33 14.29
CA GLY A 26 -12.01 6.07 14.66
C GLY A 26 -11.43 5.51 15.97
N PRO A 27 -11.05 4.21 16.03
CA PRO A 27 -10.43 3.61 17.21
C PRO A 27 -8.98 4.09 17.43
N VAL A 28 -8.34 4.68 16.42
CA VAL A 28 -6.90 4.98 16.40
C VAL A 28 -6.62 6.35 17.02
N GLY A 29 -5.65 6.41 17.93
CA GLY A 29 -5.11 7.66 18.45
C GLY A 29 -3.90 8.11 17.63
N ILE A 30 -3.92 9.34 17.11
CA ILE A 30 -2.79 9.93 16.37
C ILE A 30 -2.28 11.18 17.09
N TYR A 31 -0.97 11.41 17.04
CA TYR A 31 -0.38 12.68 17.46
C TYR A 31 -0.04 13.51 16.22
N ILE A 32 -0.60 14.71 16.14
CA ILE A 32 -0.27 15.68 15.11
C ILE A 32 0.85 16.57 15.64
N LEU A 33 1.94 16.61 14.89
CA LEU A 33 3.16 17.35 15.20
C LEU A 33 3.24 18.58 14.29
N PHE A 34 3.65 19.71 14.85
CA PHE A 34 3.66 21.00 14.14
C PHE A 34 5.06 21.55 13.98
N GLY A 35 5.31 22.18 12.84
CA GLY A 35 6.51 22.97 12.58
C GLY A 35 7.80 22.17 12.34
N PRO A 36 8.85 22.86 11.87
CA PRO A 36 10.10 22.22 11.42
C PRO A 36 10.90 21.59 12.55
N LYS A 37 10.80 22.10 13.80
CA LYS A 37 11.50 21.53 14.96
C LYS A 37 11.04 20.09 15.24
N SER A 38 9.73 19.86 15.26
CA SER A 38 9.14 18.54 15.48
C SER A 38 9.52 17.57 14.37
N ILE A 39 9.47 18.02 13.11
CA ILE A 39 9.90 17.23 11.95
C ILE A 39 11.38 16.85 12.05
N LYS A 40 12.26 17.81 12.36
CA LYS A 40 13.70 17.54 12.55
C LYS A 40 13.96 16.55 13.68
N MET A 41 13.18 16.62 14.76
CA MET A 41 13.26 15.68 15.88
C MET A 41 12.87 14.25 15.47
N ILE A 42 11.81 14.08 14.67
CA ILE A 42 11.41 12.78 14.11
C ILE A 42 12.56 12.18 13.30
N PHE A 43 13.13 12.95 12.36
CA PHE A 43 14.20 12.45 11.50
C PHE A 43 15.46 12.08 12.29
N LYS A 44 15.85 12.90 13.29
CA LYS A 44 16.98 12.58 14.19
C LYS A 44 16.77 11.27 14.96
N ASN A 45 15.53 10.96 15.33
CA ASN A 45 15.17 9.78 16.12
C ASN A 45 14.59 8.65 15.26
N SER A 46 14.77 8.68 13.95
CA SER A 46 14.20 7.68 13.01
C SER A 46 14.58 6.24 13.33
N LYS A 47 15.72 6.00 14.02
CA LYS A 47 16.17 4.67 14.43
C LYS A 47 15.33 4.01 15.52
N VAL A 48 14.62 4.81 16.32
CA VAL A 48 13.74 4.34 17.41
C VAL A 48 12.26 4.51 17.09
N LEU A 49 11.95 5.07 15.91
CA LEU A 49 10.59 5.17 15.40
C LEU A 49 10.31 3.98 14.48
N SER A 50 9.21 3.29 14.73
CA SER A 50 8.77 2.19 13.87
C SER A 50 7.50 2.54 13.09
N LYS A 51 7.33 1.85 11.96
CA LYS A 51 6.10 1.86 11.15
C LYS A 51 5.24 0.61 11.38
N GLU A 52 5.63 -0.25 12.31
CA GLU A 52 4.96 -1.52 12.63
C GLU A 52 3.47 -1.33 12.91
N ASP A 53 3.10 -0.46 13.86
CA ASP A 53 1.70 -0.23 14.21
C ASP A 53 0.86 0.24 13.02
N SER A 54 1.39 1.17 12.20
CA SER A 54 0.70 1.62 11.00
C SER A 54 0.59 0.53 9.92
N SER A 55 1.54 -0.40 9.87
CA SER A 55 1.51 -1.54 8.95
C SER A 55 0.48 -2.57 9.41
N LEU A 56 0.42 -2.86 10.72
CA LEU A 56 -0.59 -3.73 11.32
C LEU A 56 -2.02 -3.18 11.12
N MET A 57 -2.20 -1.86 11.20
CA MET A 57 -3.48 -1.24 10.85
C MET A 57 -3.89 -1.52 9.40
N ILE A 58 -2.96 -1.40 8.46
CA ILE A 58 -3.21 -1.69 7.04
C ILE A 58 -3.54 -3.18 6.84
N PHE A 59 -2.81 -4.08 7.51
CA PHE A 59 -3.03 -5.53 7.40
C PHE A 59 -4.42 -5.95 7.90
N ARG A 60 -4.89 -5.36 8.99
CA ARG A 60 -6.27 -5.56 9.47
C ARG A 60 -7.31 -5.13 8.44
N GLY A 61 -7.05 -4.03 7.73
CA GLY A 61 -7.90 -3.53 6.66
C GLY A 61 -7.79 -4.30 5.35
N SER A 62 -6.70 -5.05 5.11
CA SER A 62 -6.43 -5.73 3.83
C SER A 62 -7.07 -7.12 3.70
N GLY A 63 -7.67 -7.65 4.78
CA GLY A 63 -8.26 -8.99 4.79
C GLY A 63 -7.26 -10.10 5.11
N MET A 64 -6.12 -9.75 5.71
CA MET A 64 -5.16 -10.71 6.25
C MET A 64 -5.80 -11.52 7.40
N THR A 65 -5.48 -12.81 7.48
CA THR A 65 -6.01 -13.67 8.55
C THR A 65 -5.41 -13.28 9.91
N GLN A 66 -6.11 -13.61 11.00
CA GLN A 66 -5.58 -13.36 12.35
C GLN A 66 -4.28 -14.13 12.60
N GLU A 67 -4.17 -15.35 12.06
CA GLU A 67 -2.97 -16.19 12.16
C GLU A 67 -1.77 -15.54 11.46
N ASP A 68 -1.95 -15.06 10.22
CA ASP A 68 -0.89 -14.37 9.49
C ASP A 68 -0.49 -13.05 10.16
N MET A 69 -1.45 -12.32 10.74
CA MET A 69 -1.16 -11.09 11.48
C MET A 69 -0.34 -11.36 12.75
N GLN A 70 -0.59 -12.47 13.46
CA GLN A 70 0.15 -12.83 14.67
C GLN A 70 1.65 -13.00 14.40
N ILE A 71 2.03 -13.47 13.21
CA ILE A 71 3.44 -13.58 12.79
C ILE A 71 4.16 -12.23 12.90
N PHE A 72 3.49 -11.15 12.51
CA PHE A 72 4.01 -9.78 12.59
C PHE A 72 3.89 -9.19 14.01
N GLU A 73 2.81 -9.51 14.74
CA GLU A 73 2.60 -9.00 16.09
C GLU A 73 3.61 -9.55 17.11
N ILE A 74 4.07 -10.80 16.93
CA ILE A 74 5.05 -11.45 17.82
C ILE A 74 6.47 -10.93 17.61
N ASP A 75 6.84 -10.52 16.40
CA ASP A 75 8.17 -9.95 16.13
C ASP A 75 8.29 -8.53 16.72
N LYS A 76 9.03 -8.43 17.83
CA LYS A 76 9.40 -7.16 18.49
C LYS A 76 10.84 -6.73 18.25
N SER A 77 11.55 -7.42 17.35
CA SER A 77 12.97 -7.16 17.09
C SER A 77 13.22 -5.90 16.27
N GLY A 78 12.19 -5.42 15.56
CA GLY A 78 12.22 -4.24 14.71
C GLY A 78 12.89 -4.47 13.34
N PRO A 79 12.69 -3.52 12.40
CA PRO A 79 13.14 -3.66 11.01
C PRO A 79 14.63 -3.33 10.80
N GLY A 80 15.28 -2.72 11.78
CA GLY A 80 16.66 -2.24 11.68
C GLY A 80 17.68 -3.38 11.67
N ARG A 81 18.93 -3.08 11.31
CA ARG A 81 20.02 -4.06 11.45
C ARG A 81 20.18 -4.52 12.90
N HIS A 82 20.15 -3.57 13.82
CA HIS A 82 20.20 -3.81 15.26
C HIS A 82 18.80 -4.16 15.78
N GLN A 83 18.75 -5.15 16.66
CA GLN A 83 17.52 -5.62 17.28
C GLN A 83 17.14 -4.74 18.47
N PHE A 84 15.85 -4.48 18.65
CA PHE A 84 15.35 -3.90 19.91
C PHE A 84 15.23 -4.96 21.02
N VAL A 85 14.89 -6.19 20.64
CA VAL A 85 14.78 -7.37 21.51
C VAL A 85 15.45 -8.54 20.82
N GLU A 86 16.23 -9.31 21.58
CA GLU A 86 16.98 -10.45 21.08
C GLU A 86 16.04 -11.59 20.62
N VAL A 87 16.10 -11.92 19.33
CA VAL A 87 15.40 -13.05 18.71
C VAL A 87 16.26 -13.67 17.60
N SER A 88 15.98 -14.92 17.24
CA SER A 88 16.65 -15.58 16.12
C SER A 88 16.34 -14.90 14.78
N GLU A 89 17.27 -14.98 13.83
CA GLU A 89 17.18 -14.29 12.54
C GLU A 89 15.90 -14.65 11.77
N GLU A 90 15.51 -15.92 11.82
CA GLU A 90 14.34 -16.47 11.12
C GLU A 90 13.01 -15.91 11.66
N ARG A 91 13.01 -15.37 12.87
CA ARG A 91 11.85 -14.74 13.51
C ARG A 91 11.77 -13.23 13.27
N ARG A 92 12.76 -12.63 12.60
CA ARG A 92 12.82 -11.19 12.29
C ARG A 92 12.06 -10.83 11.01
N VAL A 93 10.74 -11.03 11.04
CA VAL A 93 9.83 -10.77 9.91
C VAL A 93 9.88 -9.31 9.46
N TRP A 94 9.96 -8.34 10.39
CA TRP A 94 10.04 -6.92 10.05
C TRP A 94 11.34 -6.56 9.33
N LYS A 95 12.46 -7.15 9.74
CA LYS A 95 13.75 -6.98 9.07
C LYS A 95 13.72 -7.57 7.65
N ARG A 96 13.24 -8.80 7.48
CA ARG A 96 13.13 -9.42 6.14
C ARG A 96 12.25 -8.58 5.20
N THR A 97 11.13 -8.07 5.72
CA THR A 97 10.24 -7.18 4.95
C THR A 97 10.95 -5.86 4.57
N HIS A 98 11.78 -5.31 5.47
CA HIS A 98 12.57 -4.12 5.20
C HIS A 98 13.66 -4.37 4.14
N ASP A 99 14.40 -5.46 4.28
CA ASP A 99 15.49 -5.83 3.37
C ASP A 99 14.96 -6.13 1.96
N LEU A 100 13.83 -6.84 1.84
CA LEU A 100 13.21 -7.14 0.55
C LEU A 100 12.96 -5.85 -0.26
N ARG A 101 12.48 -4.80 0.40
CA ARG A 101 12.28 -3.48 -0.21
C ARG A 101 13.60 -2.85 -0.62
N GLY A 102 14.61 -2.89 0.24
CA GLY A 102 15.95 -2.39 -0.08
C GLY A 102 16.56 -3.07 -1.30
N THR A 103 16.47 -4.40 -1.37
CA THR A 103 17.04 -5.21 -2.44
C THR A 103 16.36 -4.97 -3.79
N HIS A 104 15.02 -4.88 -3.83
CA HIS A 104 14.28 -4.85 -5.10
C HIS A 104 13.79 -3.46 -5.51
N LEU A 105 13.51 -2.58 -4.55
CA LEU A 105 12.91 -1.26 -4.80
C LEU A 105 13.88 -0.08 -4.58
N ALA A 106 15.10 -0.34 -4.11
CA ALA A 106 16.16 0.67 -4.02
C ALA A 106 17.41 0.32 -4.85
N ASN A 107 17.40 -0.81 -5.55
CA ASN A 107 18.44 -1.16 -6.52
C ASN A 107 18.18 -0.43 -7.84
N GLY A 108 19.11 0.45 -8.24
CA GLY A 108 18.97 1.29 -9.43
C GLY A 108 18.70 0.52 -10.72
N HIS A 109 19.29 -0.68 -10.90
CA HIS A 109 19.07 -1.50 -12.09
C HIS A 109 17.62 -2.02 -12.14
N LEU A 110 17.16 -2.65 -11.07
CA LEU A 110 15.80 -3.22 -10.97
C LEU A 110 14.74 -2.13 -11.05
N VAL A 111 14.97 -0.99 -10.39
CA VAL A 111 14.08 0.18 -10.45
C VAL A 111 14.01 0.74 -11.87
N ASN A 112 15.14 0.82 -12.58
CA ASN A 112 15.15 1.29 -13.97
C ASN A 112 14.37 0.34 -14.89
N ALA A 113 14.59 -0.98 -14.77
CA ALA A 113 13.85 -1.97 -15.55
C ALA A 113 12.34 -1.85 -15.32
N LEU A 114 11.91 -1.75 -14.06
CA LEU A 114 10.50 -1.55 -13.71
C LEU A 114 9.95 -0.23 -14.25
N THR A 115 10.73 0.85 -14.19
CA THR A 115 10.34 2.17 -14.71
C THR A 115 10.15 2.16 -16.22
N CYS A 116 11.09 1.56 -16.97
CA CYS A 116 10.98 1.43 -18.42
C CYS A 116 9.74 0.62 -18.81
N LYS A 117 9.49 -0.50 -18.10
CA LYS A 117 8.30 -1.33 -18.33
C LYS A 117 7.01 -0.56 -18.05
N PHE A 118 6.95 0.16 -16.93
CA PHE A 118 5.80 1.02 -16.58
C PHE A 118 5.55 2.08 -17.65
N ILE A 119 6.58 2.82 -18.09
CA ILE A 119 6.44 3.86 -19.12
C ILE A 119 5.90 3.27 -20.43
N GLY A 120 6.45 2.14 -20.87
CA GLY A 120 5.99 1.45 -22.07
C GLY A 120 4.52 1.05 -21.99
N GLU A 121 4.11 0.44 -20.89
CA GLU A 121 2.71 0.06 -20.67
C GLU A 121 1.80 1.29 -20.55
N PHE A 122 2.25 2.36 -19.91
CA PHE A 122 1.45 3.57 -19.74
C PHE A 122 1.21 4.29 -21.07
N ILE A 123 2.24 4.43 -21.92
CA ILE A 123 2.08 4.97 -23.28
C ILE A 123 1.13 4.09 -24.09
N SER A 124 1.29 2.76 -24.00
CA SER A 124 0.41 1.80 -24.67
C SER A 124 -1.05 1.96 -24.25
N GLU A 125 -1.33 2.05 -22.95
CA GLU A 125 -2.70 2.26 -22.44
C GLU A 125 -3.30 3.61 -22.88
N LEU A 126 -2.51 4.69 -22.86
CA LEU A 126 -2.95 5.99 -23.36
C LEU A 126 -3.22 5.96 -24.88
N GLY A 127 -2.47 5.17 -25.63
CA GLY A 127 -2.60 5.01 -27.07
C GLY A 127 -3.82 4.19 -27.52
N LYS A 128 -4.55 3.53 -26.62
CA LYS A 128 -5.76 2.77 -26.95
C LYS A 128 -6.98 3.63 -27.27
N LEU A 129 -6.89 4.94 -27.08
CA LEU A 129 -7.99 5.84 -27.36
C LEU A 129 -8.31 5.88 -28.87
N PRO A 130 -9.60 5.85 -29.25
CA PRO A 130 -10.00 5.92 -30.65
C PRO A 130 -9.57 7.26 -31.25
N ILE A 131 -8.71 7.20 -32.26
CA ILE A 131 -8.29 8.37 -33.03
C ILE A 131 -9.50 8.89 -33.83
N GLY A 132 -9.74 10.20 -33.78
CA GLY A 132 -10.83 10.83 -34.53
C GLY A 132 -12.20 10.85 -33.83
N GLN A 133 -12.30 10.39 -32.58
CA GLN A 133 -13.52 10.51 -31.77
C GLN A 133 -13.28 11.43 -30.57
N ALA A 134 -14.15 12.42 -30.39
CA ALA A 134 -14.14 13.25 -29.20
C ALA A 134 -14.94 12.57 -28.08
N LYS A 135 -14.33 12.38 -26.91
CA LYS A 135 -14.99 11.88 -25.70
C LYS A 135 -14.73 12.84 -24.55
N THR A 136 -15.79 13.29 -23.88
CA THR A 136 -15.66 14.01 -22.61
C THR A 136 -15.43 13.01 -21.50
N SER A 137 -14.39 13.22 -20.70
CA SER A 137 -14.07 12.38 -19.54
C SER A 137 -13.33 13.21 -18.48
N SER A 138 -13.47 12.81 -17.22
CA SER A 138 -12.64 13.34 -16.14
C SER A 138 -11.17 13.05 -16.42
N LEU A 139 -10.33 14.09 -16.43
CA LEU A 139 -8.88 13.95 -16.60
C LEU A 139 -8.28 13.05 -15.53
N TYR A 140 -8.78 13.18 -14.30
CA TYR A 140 -8.34 12.38 -13.16
C TYR A 140 -8.66 10.90 -13.37
N ASP A 141 -9.91 10.57 -13.73
CA ASP A 141 -10.33 9.17 -13.91
C ASP A 141 -9.63 8.53 -15.11
N PHE A 142 -9.42 9.31 -16.16
CA PHE A 142 -8.67 8.89 -17.34
C PHE A 142 -7.26 8.43 -16.98
N PHE A 143 -6.49 9.27 -16.28
CA PHE A 143 -5.14 8.90 -15.85
C PHE A 143 -5.14 7.85 -14.73
N LYS A 144 -6.10 7.87 -13.81
CA LYS A 144 -6.20 6.88 -12.72
C LYS A 144 -6.29 5.48 -13.28
N LYS A 145 -7.14 5.25 -14.29
CA LYS A 145 -7.31 3.94 -14.95
C LYS A 145 -6.06 3.52 -15.72
N ALA A 146 -5.55 4.38 -16.60
CA ALA A 146 -4.37 4.06 -17.42
C ALA A 146 -3.14 3.75 -16.55
N ARG A 147 -2.93 4.54 -15.48
CA ARG A 147 -1.85 4.31 -14.52
C ARG A 147 -1.99 2.99 -13.80
N PHE A 148 -3.19 2.66 -13.31
CA PHE A 148 -3.41 1.39 -12.62
C PHE A 148 -3.08 0.19 -13.52
N VAL A 149 -3.59 0.18 -14.76
CA VAL A 149 -3.31 -0.90 -15.71
C VAL A 149 -1.81 -1.02 -16.00
N ALA A 150 -1.14 0.10 -16.27
CA ALA A 150 0.29 0.11 -16.53
C ALA A 150 1.12 -0.37 -15.32
N SER A 151 0.78 0.08 -14.12
CA SER A 151 1.42 -0.34 -12.88
C SER A 151 1.29 -1.84 -12.68
N GLU A 152 0.09 -2.41 -12.77
CA GLU A 152 -0.09 -3.84 -12.54
C GLU A 152 0.58 -4.71 -13.62
N LYS A 153 0.49 -4.33 -14.90
CA LYS A 153 1.23 -5.05 -15.93
C LYS A 153 2.74 -4.99 -15.71
N SER A 154 3.25 -3.86 -15.23
CA SER A 154 4.67 -3.73 -14.93
C SER A 154 5.11 -4.64 -13.79
N LEU A 155 4.31 -4.74 -12.72
CA LEU A 155 4.63 -5.49 -11.50
C LEU A 155 4.33 -6.99 -11.60
N VAL A 156 3.12 -7.36 -12.02
CA VAL A 156 2.59 -8.73 -11.96
C VAL A 156 2.29 -9.33 -13.33
N GLY A 157 2.57 -8.58 -14.40
CA GLY A 157 2.35 -9.01 -15.78
C GLY A 157 0.92 -8.86 -16.26
N THR A 158 0.67 -9.26 -17.50
CA THR A 158 -0.65 -9.11 -18.15
C THR A 158 -1.66 -10.16 -17.72
N GLU A 159 -1.20 -11.27 -17.13
CA GLU A 159 -2.04 -12.42 -16.79
C GLU A 159 -3.11 -12.09 -15.75
N ILE A 160 -2.81 -11.17 -14.82
CA ILE A 160 -3.79 -10.74 -13.80
C ILE A 160 -5.08 -10.17 -14.43
N PHE A 161 -4.96 -9.47 -15.58
CA PHE A 161 -6.09 -8.92 -16.32
C PHE A 161 -6.82 -9.98 -17.16
N ARG A 162 -6.14 -11.07 -17.55
CA ARG A 162 -6.82 -12.20 -18.23
C ARG A 162 -7.68 -12.99 -17.26
N LEU A 163 -7.20 -13.16 -16.02
CA LEU A 163 -7.90 -13.88 -14.96
C LEU A 163 -9.03 -13.05 -14.31
N ASN A 164 -8.93 -11.72 -14.41
CA ASN A 164 -9.85 -10.78 -13.78
C ASN A 164 -10.18 -9.64 -14.76
N LEU A 165 -11.22 -9.84 -15.56
CA LEU A 165 -11.60 -8.90 -16.63
C LEU A 165 -12.11 -7.55 -16.09
N ASP A 166 -12.64 -7.55 -14.86
CA ASP A 166 -13.17 -6.39 -14.12
C ASP A 166 -12.18 -5.84 -13.08
N LEU A 167 -10.89 -6.14 -13.23
CA LEU A 167 -9.87 -5.78 -12.24
C LEU A 167 -9.76 -4.27 -12.02
N VAL A 168 -9.93 -3.47 -13.07
CA VAL A 168 -9.84 -2.01 -12.98
C VAL A 168 -10.95 -1.48 -12.09
N GLU A 169 -12.20 -1.86 -12.35
CA GLU A 169 -13.36 -1.49 -11.56
C GLU A 169 -13.24 -2.01 -10.13
N THR A 170 -12.80 -3.26 -9.95
CA THR A 170 -12.56 -3.86 -8.64
C THR A 170 -11.53 -3.07 -7.82
N TYR A 171 -10.43 -2.63 -8.45
CA TYR A 171 -9.43 -1.81 -7.80
C TYR A 171 -9.97 -0.44 -7.41
N LEU A 172 -10.73 0.22 -8.30
CA LEU A 172 -11.30 1.55 -8.01
C LEU A 172 -12.26 1.50 -6.82
N ASP A 173 -13.15 0.50 -6.77
CA ASP A 173 -14.06 0.30 -5.64
C ASP A 173 -13.31 0.07 -4.33
N TYR A 174 -12.21 -0.68 -4.39
CA TYR A 174 -11.35 -0.96 -3.25
C TYR A 174 -10.58 0.29 -2.78
N ASP A 175 -9.95 1.02 -3.71
CA ASP A 175 -9.18 2.24 -3.45
C ASP A 175 -10.06 3.32 -2.78
N ASP A 176 -11.27 3.51 -3.28
CA ASP A 176 -12.24 4.46 -2.73
C ASP A 176 -12.71 4.07 -1.32
N SER A 177 -12.63 2.77 -0.99
CA SER A 177 -13.02 2.21 0.31
C SER A 177 -11.88 2.05 1.30
N PHE A 178 -10.64 2.07 0.83
CA PHE A 178 -9.46 1.63 1.57
C PHE A 178 -9.28 2.36 2.90
N LEU A 179 -9.37 3.70 2.89
CA LEU A 179 -9.12 4.50 4.08
C LEU A 179 -10.06 4.16 5.23
N LEU A 180 -11.35 3.95 4.94
CA LEU A 180 -12.35 3.61 5.95
C LEU A 180 -12.12 2.23 6.55
N MET A 181 -11.65 1.27 5.76
CA MET A 181 -11.26 -0.05 6.26
C MET A 181 -9.95 0.01 7.06
N ALA A 182 -8.96 0.78 6.60
CA ALA A 182 -7.66 0.92 7.26
C ALA A 182 -7.75 1.57 8.65
N ILE A 183 -8.73 2.46 8.88
CA ILE A 183 -9.02 3.00 10.21
C ILE A 183 -9.91 2.07 11.04
N GLY A 184 -10.30 0.90 10.53
CA GLY A 184 -10.99 -0.14 11.29
C GLY A 184 -12.51 -0.01 11.38
N LEU A 185 -13.18 0.55 10.37
CA LEU A 185 -14.65 0.43 10.32
C LEU A 185 -15.02 -1.06 10.19
N PRO A 186 -15.94 -1.58 11.02
CA PRO A 186 -16.37 -2.97 10.95
C PRO A 186 -17.29 -3.21 9.75
N GLU A 187 -17.32 -4.46 9.29
CA GLU A 187 -18.09 -4.90 8.12
C GLU A 187 -19.59 -4.57 8.22
N ILE A 188 -20.17 -4.68 9.42
CA ILE A 188 -21.58 -4.36 9.66
C ILE A 188 -21.90 -2.89 9.33
N LEU A 189 -20.94 -1.98 9.56
CA LEU A 189 -21.10 -0.55 9.29
C LEU A 189 -20.69 -0.17 7.87
N TYR A 190 -19.81 -0.95 7.22
CA TYR A 190 -19.29 -0.61 5.90
C TYR A 190 -19.11 -1.83 4.97
N TRP A 191 -20.17 -2.63 4.83
CA TRP A 191 -20.17 -3.88 4.06
C TRP A 191 -19.69 -3.71 2.61
N LYS A 192 -20.01 -2.58 1.97
CA LYS A 192 -19.61 -2.31 0.58
C LYS A 192 -18.10 -2.26 0.41
N GLY A 193 -17.39 -1.63 1.35
CA GLY A 193 -15.94 -1.56 1.31
C GLY A 193 -15.29 -2.92 1.53
N HIS A 194 -15.80 -3.67 2.51
CA HIS A 194 -15.34 -5.03 2.78
C HIS A 194 -15.56 -5.95 1.57
N ALA A 195 -16.72 -5.86 0.92
CA ALA A 195 -16.98 -6.59 -0.32
C ALA A 195 -16.01 -6.21 -1.45
N ALA A 196 -15.65 -4.92 -1.59
CA ALA A 196 -14.67 -4.48 -2.58
C ALA A 196 -13.27 -5.01 -2.29
N ARG A 197 -12.83 -4.97 -1.02
CA ARG A 197 -11.59 -5.61 -0.56
C ARG A 197 -11.57 -7.10 -0.89
N ASP A 198 -12.66 -7.82 -0.61
CA ASP A 198 -12.72 -9.26 -0.83
C ASP A 198 -12.65 -9.63 -2.31
N ARG A 199 -13.26 -8.82 -3.20
CA ARG A 199 -13.09 -8.96 -4.65
C ARG A 199 -11.61 -8.78 -5.05
N MET A 200 -10.94 -7.74 -4.56
CA MET A 200 -9.53 -7.50 -4.85
C MET A 200 -8.62 -8.62 -4.32
N LEU A 201 -8.88 -9.09 -3.09
CA LEU A 201 -8.15 -10.22 -2.50
C LEU A 201 -8.34 -11.50 -3.31
N ASN A 202 -9.55 -11.77 -3.79
CA ASN A 202 -9.84 -12.92 -4.64
C ASN A 202 -9.13 -12.82 -6.00
N ALA A 203 -9.06 -11.62 -6.59
CA ALA A 203 -8.30 -11.39 -7.82
C ALA A 203 -6.80 -11.69 -7.64
N ALA A 204 -6.22 -11.22 -6.54
CA ALA A 204 -4.83 -11.51 -6.18
C ALA A 204 -4.61 -13.02 -5.95
N LYS A 205 -5.49 -13.70 -5.21
CA LYS A 205 -5.41 -15.16 -4.99
C LYS A 205 -5.47 -15.96 -6.28
N LYS A 206 -6.35 -15.60 -7.22
CA LYS A 206 -6.42 -16.24 -8.54
C LYS A 206 -5.11 -16.09 -9.30
N TRP A 207 -4.54 -14.88 -9.29
CA TRP A 207 -3.25 -14.62 -9.93
C TRP A 207 -2.11 -15.41 -9.28
N ILE A 208 -1.98 -15.40 -7.95
CA ILE A 208 -0.96 -16.19 -7.23
C ILE A 208 -1.09 -17.67 -7.58
N LYS A 209 -2.31 -18.22 -7.55
CA LYS A 209 -2.55 -19.63 -7.89
C LYS A 209 -2.11 -19.95 -9.33
N SER A 210 -2.46 -19.11 -10.30
CA SER A 210 -2.04 -19.28 -11.69
C SER A 210 -0.51 -19.16 -11.83
N ALA A 211 0.10 -18.17 -11.18
CA ALA A 211 1.55 -17.98 -11.19
C ALA A 211 2.27 -19.19 -10.60
N SER A 212 1.81 -19.73 -9.47
CA SER A 212 2.39 -20.92 -8.84
C SER A 212 2.26 -22.19 -9.69
N GLN A 213 1.15 -22.35 -10.42
CA GLN A 213 0.94 -23.50 -11.32
C GLN A 213 1.84 -23.45 -12.55
N ASN A 214 2.18 -22.26 -13.02
CA ASN A 214 3.01 -22.02 -14.20
C ASN A 214 4.46 -21.65 -13.85
N PHE A 215 4.84 -21.73 -12.57
CA PHE A 215 6.18 -21.40 -12.13
C PHE A 215 7.16 -22.50 -12.53
N ASP A 216 7.97 -22.24 -13.56
CA ASP A 216 9.14 -23.05 -13.85
C ASP A 216 10.34 -22.51 -13.05
N GLY A 217 10.75 -23.25 -12.02
CA GLY A 217 11.86 -22.88 -11.13
C GLY A 217 13.22 -22.73 -11.82
N LYS A 218 13.30 -22.98 -13.13
CA LYS A 218 14.48 -22.72 -13.96
C LYS A 218 14.61 -21.27 -14.47
N ASN A 219 13.56 -20.45 -14.33
CA ASN A 219 13.54 -19.04 -14.76
C ASN A 219 13.78 -18.03 -13.62
N VAL A 220 14.49 -18.43 -12.55
CA VAL A 220 14.71 -17.55 -11.38
C VAL A 220 15.75 -16.44 -11.66
N ASP A 221 16.51 -16.53 -12.76
CA ASP A 221 17.51 -15.53 -13.12
C ASP A 221 17.33 -15.01 -14.56
N ALA A 222 16.53 -13.95 -14.72
CA ALA A 222 16.63 -12.99 -15.83
C ALA A 222 15.76 -11.75 -15.54
N GLY A 223 16.20 -10.89 -14.61
CA GLY A 223 15.57 -9.59 -14.34
C GLY A 223 16.38 -8.73 -13.39
#